data_AF-A0A8H8CDV1-F1
#
_entry.id   AF-A0A8H8CDV1-F1
#
_cell.length_a   1.000
_cell.length_b   1.000
_cell.length_c   1.000
_cell.angle_alpha   90.00
_cell.angle_beta   90.00
_cell.angle_gamma   90.00
#
_symmetry.space_group_name_H-M   'P 1'
#
loop_
_entity.id
_entity.type
_entity.pdbx_description
1 polymer ?
#
loop_
_entity_poly.entity_id
_entity_poly.type
_entity_poly.pdbx_seq_one_letter_code
_entity_poly.pdbx_strand_id
1 'polypeptide(L)'
;MDIAAPLGGLSQAELIPGHFSKAVNRNYAASKAGSWMLTFELDKRAGGNGLLCVCQNSGTLNTKGWDRALRLVKTLMKPVMHKPPRWLEDGGKNGLPWGRWDNDSKKDILESMESEEECGTGLAAEFWEWCEDKKKGFV
;
A
#
# COMPACT_ATOMS: atom_id res chain seq x y z
N MET A 1 -8.22 -0.20 -1.04
CA MET A 1 -7.14 -1.17 -1.38
C MET A 1 -7.53 -2.11 -2.54
N ASP A 2 -6.57 -2.55 -3.38
CA ASP A 2 -6.75 -3.48 -4.52
C ASP A 2 -7.30 -4.86 -4.11
N ILE A 3 -8.28 -5.38 -4.86
CA ILE A 3 -8.94 -6.68 -4.62
C ILE A 3 -7.96 -7.85 -4.74
N ALA A 4 -6.90 -7.70 -5.55
CA ALA A 4 -5.93 -8.76 -5.80
C ALA A 4 -4.95 -9.03 -4.63
N ALA A 5 -4.96 -8.19 -3.59
CA ALA A 5 -4.09 -8.39 -2.42
C ALA A 5 -4.45 -9.69 -1.65
N PRO A 6 -3.49 -10.33 -0.98
CA PRO A 6 -3.74 -11.37 0.02
C PRO A 6 -4.75 -10.94 1.09
N LEU A 7 -5.31 -11.92 1.80
CA LEU A 7 -6.05 -11.65 3.03
C LEU A 7 -5.13 -10.91 4.01
N GLY A 8 -5.62 -9.83 4.61
CA GLY A 8 -4.83 -8.95 5.46
C GLY A 8 -3.85 -8.05 4.69
N GLY A 9 -3.80 -8.13 3.35
CA GLY A 9 -2.96 -7.29 2.49
C GLY A 9 -1.58 -7.88 2.18
N LEU A 10 -1.02 -8.71 3.06
CA LEU A 10 0.27 -9.38 2.87
C LEU A 10 0.20 -10.86 3.26
N SER A 11 1.10 -11.65 2.70
CA SER A 11 1.33 -13.04 3.12
C SER A 11 2.80 -13.23 3.43
N GLN A 12 3.14 -13.54 4.69
CA GLN A 12 4.54 -13.77 5.08
C GLN A 12 5.17 -14.94 4.32
N ALA A 13 4.39 -15.97 4.01
CA ALA A 13 4.85 -17.09 3.21
C ALA A 13 5.30 -16.65 1.80
N GLU A 14 4.66 -15.63 1.22
CA GLU A 14 5.01 -15.08 -0.09
C GLU A 14 6.21 -14.11 -0.03
N LEU A 15 6.61 -13.64 1.16
CA LEU A 15 7.80 -12.80 1.37
C LEU A 15 9.10 -13.61 1.36
N ILE A 16 9.03 -14.94 1.51
CA ILE A 16 10.19 -15.81 1.45
C ILE A 16 10.76 -15.79 0.01
N PRO A 17 12.06 -15.54 -0.19
CA PRO A 17 12.66 -15.52 -1.52
C PRO A 17 12.32 -16.78 -2.33
N GLY A 18 11.74 -16.59 -3.52
CA GLY A 18 11.30 -17.68 -4.41
C GLY A 18 9.87 -18.18 -4.18
N HIS A 19 9.17 -17.71 -3.13
CA HIS A 19 7.80 -18.12 -2.82
C HIS A 19 6.73 -17.12 -3.30
N PHE A 20 7.14 -16.09 -4.05
CA PHE A 20 6.22 -15.09 -4.57
C PHE A 20 5.18 -15.72 -5.51
N SER A 21 3.97 -15.16 -5.51
CA SER A 21 2.88 -15.65 -6.36
C SER A 21 3.22 -15.49 -7.85
N LYS A 22 2.79 -16.43 -8.70
CA LYS A 22 2.92 -16.29 -10.17
C LYS A 22 1.98 -15.22 -10.73
N ALA A 23 0.93 -14.85 -10.00
CA ALA A 23 0.03 -13.78 -10.39
C ALA A 23 0.67 -12.40 -10.09
N VAL A 24 1.14 -11.73 -11.15
CA VAL A 24 1.83 -10.43 -11.06
C VAL A 24 0.98 -9.38 -10.35
N ASN A 25 -0.33 -9.34 -10.62
CA ASN A 25 -1.25 -8.38 -9.99
C ASN A 25 -1.34 -8.57 -8.47
N ARG A 26 -1.25 -9.82 -7.98
CA ARG A 26 -1.24 -10.11 -6.55
C ARG A 26 0.01 -9.58 -5.89
N ASN A 27 1.18 -9.82 -6.48
CA ASN A 27 2.45 -9.31 -5.95
C ASN A 27 2.46 -7.78 -5.95
N TYR A 28 1.94 -7.16 -7.02
CA TYR A 28 1.80 -5.71 -7.08
C TYR A 28 0.85 -5.20 -5.98
N ALA A 29 -0.33 -5.77 -5.85
CA ALA A 29 -1.30 -5.40 -4.82
C ALA A 29 -0.73 -5.57 -3.40
N ALA A 30 -0.04 -6.68 -3.14
CA ALA A 30 0.68 -6.92 -1.89
C ALA A 30 1.74 -5.85 -1.61
N SER A 31 2.54 -5.46 -2.62
CA SER A 31 3.54 -4.39 -2.46
C SER A 31 2.91 -3.03 -2.10
N LYS A 32 1.69 -2.76 -2.59
CA LYS A 32 0.94 -1.53 -2.25
C LYS A 32 0.32 -1.60 -0.87
N ALA A 33 -0.18 -2.76 -0.46
CA ALA A 33 -0.62 -2.99 0.91
C ALA A 33 0.53 -2.82 1.90
N GLY A 34 1.69 -3.42 1.62
CA GLY A 34 2.89 -3.24 2.43
C GLY A 34 3.37 -1.79 2.52
N SER A 35 3.25 -1.01 1.43
CA SER A 35 3.57 0.43 1.48
C SER A 35 2.69 1.17 2.49
N TRP A 36 1.38 0.84 2.54
CA TRP A 36 0.47 1.46 3.49
C TRP A 36 0.74 1.00 4.93
N MET A 37 1.00 -0.30 5.14
CA MET A 37 1.40 -0.82 6.46
C MET A 37 2.67 -0.15 7.00
N LEU A 38 3.68 0.06 6.14
CA LEU A 38 4.90 0.78 6.52
C LEU A 38 4.62 2.23 6.89
N THR A 39 3.72 2.92 6.17
CA THR A 39 3.30 4.27 6.56
C THR A 39 2.63 4.27 7.93
N PHE A 40 1.74 3.31 8.18
CA PHE A 40 1.04 3.20 9.46
C PHE A 40 2.01 2.98 10.63
N GLU A 41 2.94 2.02 10.50
CA GLU A 41 3.97 1.76 11.50
C GLU A 41 4.92 2.95 11.69
N LEU A 42 5.31 3.62 10.60
CA LEU A 42 6.13 4.82 10.68
C LEU A 42 5.40 5.93 11.42
N ASP A 43 4.11 6.16 11.16
CA ASP A 43 3.29 7.15 11.85
C ASP A 43 3.20 6.84 13.35
N LYS A 44 2.89 5.59 13.72
CA LYS A 44 2.82 5.13 15.12
C LYS A 44 4.16 5.33 15.85
N ARG A 45 5.28 5.02 15.20
CA ARG A 45 6.63 5.14 15.78
C ARG A 45 7.15 6.58 15.79
N ALA A 46 6.76 7.41 14.83
CA ALA A 46 7.24 8.78 14.66
C ALA A 46 6.29 9.85 15.22
N GLY A 47 5.07 9.49 15.62
CA GLY A 47 4.03 10.43 16.05
C GLY A 47 4.41 11.31 17.24
N GLY A 48 5.33 10.84 18.11
CA GLY A 48 5.89 11.65 19.20
C GLY A 48 6.86 12.76 18.75
N ASN A 49 7.34 12.72 17.50
CA ASN A 49 8.38 13.61 16.96
C ASN A 49 7.82 14.71 16.05
N GLY A 50 6.49 14.87 15.97
CA GLY A 50 5.84 15.88 15.12
C GLY A 50 5.94 15.58 13.62
N LEU A 51 6.17 14.32 13.24
CA LEU A 51 6.20 13.88 11.86
C LEU A 51 4.82 13.36 11.43
N LEU A 52 4.38 13.79 10.25
CA LEU A 52 3.15 13.33 9.60
C LEU A 52 3.50 12.32 8.50
N CYS A 53 3.03 11.08 8.62
CA CYS A 53 3.32 10.05 7.61
C CYS A 53 2.05 9.73 6.81
N VAL A 54 2.08 9.96 5.48
CA VAL A 54 0.90 9.79 4.61
C VAL A 54 1.18 8.77 3.51
N CYS A 55 0.24 7.85 3.28
CA CYS A 55 0.23 6.96 2.14
C CYS A 55 -0.77 7.49 1.12
N GLN A 56 -0.39 7.65 -0.15
CA GLN A 56 -1.30 8.16 -1.17
C GLN A 56 -1.36 7.22 -2.38
N ASN A 57 -2.57 6.76 -2.67
CA ASN A 57 -2.88 6.09 -3.93
C ASN A 57 -3.26 7.14 -4.98
N SER A 58 -2.46 7.22 -6.04
CA SER A 58 -2.65 8.18 -7.13
C SER A 58 -3.82 7.83 -8.04
N GLY A 59 -4.41 6.64 -7.91
CA GLY A 59 -5.47 6.15 -8.78
C GLY A 59 -5.01 6.05 -10.24
N THR A 60 -5.98 6.08 -11.15
CA THR A 60 -5.74 5.92 -12.59
C THR A 60 -5.18 7.21 -13.19
N LEU A 61 -3.88 7.42 -13.07
CA LEU A 61 -3.19 8.56 -13.68
C LEU A 61 -2.77 8.29 -15.13
N ASN A 62 -2.80 9.33 -15.95
CA ASN A 62 -2.19 9.31 -17.28
C ASN A 62 -0.66 9.52 -17.16
N THR A 63 0.08 8.43 -16.96
CA THR A 63 1.54 8.45 -16.85
C THR A 63 2.20 7.58 -17.92
N LYS A 64 3.53 7.68 -18.03
CA LYS A 64 4.35 6.80 -18.88
C LYS A 64 4.21 5.30 -18.51
N GLY A 65 3.64 4.95 -17.36
CA GLY A 65 3.32 3.57 -17.00
C GLY A 65 2.41 2.86 -18.00
N TRP A 66 1.60 3.62 -18.75
CA TRP A 66 0.72 3.10 -19.80
C TRP A 66 1.40 2.93 -21.16
N ASP A 67 2.69 3.23 -21.30
CA ASP A 67 3.35 3.22 -22.62
C ASP A 67 3.53 1.80 -23.19
N ARG A 68 3.53 0.79 -22.33
CA ARG A 68 3.52 -0.63 -22.73
C ARG A 68 2.11 -1.16 -23.00
N ALA A 69 1.06 -0.44 -22.61
CA ALA A 69 -0.31 -0.87 -22.87
C ALA A 69 -0.63 -0.72 -24.36
N LEU A 70 -1.46 -1.62 -24.88
CA LEU A 70 -1.93 -1.55 -26.26
C LEU A 70 -2.58 -0.17 -26.51
N ARG A 71 -2.28 0.45 -27.67
CA ARG A 71 -2.81 1.79 -28.03
C ARG A 71 -4.34 1.86 -27.95
N LEU A 72 -5.03 0.77 -28.28
CA LEU A 72 -6.49 0.67 -28.16
C LEU A 72 -6.94 0.75 -26.71
N VAL A 73 -6.29 0.02 -25.80
CA VAL A 73 -6.56 0.04 -24.36
C VAL A 73 -6.30 1.44 -23.80
N LYS A 74 -5.16 2.06 -24.15
CA LYS A 74 -4.82 3.43 -23.71
C LYS A 74 -5.85 4.46 -24.21
N THR A 75 -6.35 4.30 -25.44
CA THR A 75 -7.39 5.17 -26.01
C THR A 75 -8.73 4.98 -25.29
N LEU A 76 -9.15 3.74 -25.05
CA LEU A 76 -10.40 3.42 -24.36
C LEU A 76 -10.39 3.87 -22.89
N MET A 77 -9.25 3.75 -22.22
CA MET A 77 -9.06 4.15 -20.82
C MET A 77 -8.87 5.66 -20.64
N LYS A 78 -8.57 6.41 -21.70
CA LYS A 78 -8.26 7.85 -21.63
C LYS A 78 -9.30 8.70 -20.88
N PRO A 79 -10.63 8.47 -21.00
CA PRO A 79 -11.63 9.24 -20.25
C PRO A 79 -11.58 9.02 -18.73
N VAL A 80 -11.09 7.87 -18.27
CA VAL A 80 -10.95 7.52 -16.84
C VAL A 80 -9.53 7.74 -16.33
N MET A 81 -8.61 8.22 -17.17
CA MET A 81 -7.26 8.60 -16.77
C MET A 81 -7.22 10.09 -16.42
N HIS A 82 -6.65 10.40 -15.26
CA HIS A 82 -6.65 11.75 -14.73
C HIS A 82 -5.26 12.36 -14.59
N LYS A 83 -5.22 13.68 -14.38
CA LYS A 83 -4.01 14.42 -14.00
C LYS A 83 -3.68 14.19 -12.51
N PRO A 84 -2.41 14.29 -12.10
CA PRO A 84 -2.01 14.06 -10.71
C PRO A 84 -2.78 14.96 -9.75
N PRO A 85 -3.27 14.43 -8.62
CA PRO A 85 -4.03 15.18 -7.63
C PRO A 85 -3.13 16.10 -6.78
N ARG A 86 -3.76 16.99 -5.99
CA ARG A 86 -3.11 17.72 -4.89
C ARG A 86 -2.87 16.78 -3.69
N TRP A 87 -1.86 17.12 -2.89
CA TRP A 87 -1.42 16.37 -1.70
C TRP A 87 -2.40 16.54 -0.53
N LEU A 88 -2.38 15.57 0.39
CA LEU A 88 -3.20 15.52 1.61
C LEU A 88 -2.35 15.80 2.85
N GLU A 89 -2.96 16.37 3.91
CA GLU A 89 -2.29 16.89 5.11
C GLU A 89 -2.66 16.15 6.41
N ASP A 90 -3.21 14.92 6.34
CA ASP A 90 -3.55 14.10 7.52
C ASP A 90 -2.88 12.71 7.44
N GLY A 91 -2.34 12.22 8.56
CA GLY A 91 -1.39 11.10 8.65
C GLY A 91 -2.04 9.76 8.92
N GLY A 92 -1.27 8.67 8.81
CA GLY A 92 -1.69 7.29 9.12
C GLY A 92 -2.77 6.70 8.20
N LYS A 93 -3.34 7.50 7.31
CA LYS A 93 -4.46 7.12 6.42
C LYS A 93 -3.99 6.92 4.99
N ASN A 94 -4.76 6.10 4.26
CA ASN A 94 -4.58 5.97 2.82
C ASN A 94 -5.37 7.05 2.09
N GLY A 95 -4.65 7.99 1.48
CA GLY A 95 -5.20 9.04 0.63
C GLY A 95 -5.62 8.50 -0.74
N LEU A 96 -6.85 8.77 -1.12
CA LEU A 96 -7.37 8.57 -2.47
C LEU A 96 -7.12 9.83 -3.34
N PRO A 97 -7.24 9.71 -4.66
CA PRO A 97 -7.06 10.86 -5.54
C PRO A 97 -8.05 11.97 -5.21
N TRP A 98 -7.60 13.22 -5.44
CA TRP A 98 -8.38 14.46 -5.25
C TRP A 98 -8.77 14.76 -3.80
N GLY A 99 -7.89 14.46 -2.86
CA GLY A 99 -8.05 14.90 -1.48
C GLY A 99 -9.11 14.12 -0.71
N ARG A 100 -9.38 12.87 -1.11
CA ARG A 100 -10.31 11.97 -0.39
C ARG A 100 -9.51 11.01 0.48
N TRP A 101 -10.11 10.56 1.57
CA TRP A 101 -9.58 9.46 2.39
C TRP A 101 -10.25 8.14 2.01
N ASP A 102 -9.48 7.05 2.05
CA ASP A 102 -9.99 5.69 1.88
C ASP A 102 -10.70 5.25 3.17
N ASN A 103 -12.02 5.51 3.23
CA ASN A 103 -12.86 5.13 4.38
C ASN A 103 -13.46 3.72 4.25
N ASP A 104 -13.43 3.14 3.06
CA ASP A 104 -14.07 1.86 2.72
C ASP A 104 -13.03 0.76 2.47
N SER A 105 -11.86 0.88 3.10
CA SER A 105 -10.84 -0.15 3.03
C SER A 105 -11.34 -1.45 3.65
N LYS A 106 -10.87 -2.58 3.10
CA LYS A 106 -11.29 -3.89 3.59
C LYS A 106 -10.87 -4.04 5.05
N LYS A 107 -11.78 -4.56 5.87
CA LYS A 107 -11.61 -4.69 7.33
C LYS A 107 -10.40 -5.54 7.70
N ASP A 108 -10.16 -6.64 6.98
CA ASP A 108 -9.04 -7.56 7.23
C ASP A 108 -7.67 -6.86 7.15
N ILE A 109 -7.54 -5.86 6.29
CA ILE A 109 -6.32 -5.06 6.16
C ILE A 109 -6.18 -4.08 7.32
N LEU A 110 -7.27 -3.43 7.73
CA LEU A 110 -7.26 -2.51 8.86
C LEU A 110 -6.92 -3.27 10.14
N GLU A 111 -7.53 -4.44 10.34
CA GLU A 111 -7.20 -5.38 11.41
C GLU A 111 -5.72 -5.80 11.36
N SER A 112 -5.12 -5.87 10.17
CA SER A 112 -3.71 -6.20 10.01
C SER A 112 -2.74 -5.07 10.38
N MET A 113 -3.24 -3.84 10.53
CA MET A 113 -2.44 -2.70 10.98
C MET A 113 -2.44 -2.57 12.50
N GLU A 114 -3.55 -2.91 13.14
CA GLU A 114 -3.69 -2.86 14.60
C GLU A 114 -2.91 -3.98 15.29
N SER A 115 -2.48 -3.74 16.53
CA SER A 115 -1.80 -4.75 17.37
C SER A 115 -2.77 -5.83 17.86
N GLU A 116 -2.25 -6.98 18.29
CA GLU A 116 -3.08 -8.03 18.91
C GLU A 116 -3.82 -7.52 20.17
N GLU A 117 -3.21 -6.60 20.91
CA GLU A 117 -3.78 -5.93 22.08
C GLU A 117 -4.97 -5.02 21.72
N GLU A 118 -4.95 -4.47 20.51
CA GLU A 118 -6.00 -3.64 19.90
C GLU A 118 -7.01 -4.51 19.09
N CYS A 119 -7.01 -5.83 19.29
CA CYS A 119 -7.82 -6.81 18.55
C CYS A 119 -7.50 -6.92 17.04
N GLY A 120 -6.31 -6.47 16.63
CA GLY A 120 -5.75 -6.68 15.30
C GLY A 120 -4.96 -7.98 15.17
N THR A 121 -4.27 -8.14 14.03
CA THR A 121 -3.40 -9.30 13.77
C THR A 121 -1.92 -9.00 14.00
N GLY A 122 -1.54 -7.74 14.20
CA GLY A 122 -0.13 -7.34 14.38
C GLY A 122 0.75 -7.47 13.12
N LEU A 123 0.18 -7.85 11.98
CA LEU A 123 0.92 -8.15 10.75
C LEU A 123 1.75 -6.97 10.24
N ALA A 124 1.29 -5.73 10.40
CA ALA A 124 2.05 -4.54 10.01
C ALA A 124 3.35 -4.40 10.80
N ALA A 125 3.32 -4.63 12.11
CA ALA A 125 4.51 -4.61 12.97
C ALA A 125 5.47 -5.76 12.59
N GLU A 126 4.96 -6.96 12.35
CA GLU A 126 5.78 -8.09 11.89
C GLU A 126 6.43 -7.81 10.53
N PHE A 127 5.69 -7.20 9.61
CA PHE A 127 6.20 -6.81 8.31
C PHE A 127 7.28 -5.73 8.42
N TRP A 128 7.11 -4.77 9.32
CA TRP A 128 8.15 -3.77 9.63
C TRP A 128 9.45 -4.43 10.07
N GLU A 129 9.39 -5.35 11.05
CA GLU A 129 10.57 -6.05 11.55
C GLU A 129 11.23 -6.91 10.46
N TRP A 130 10.42 -7.53 9.60
CA TRP A 130 10.94 -8.23 8.42
C TRP A 130 11.70 -7.29 7.47
N CYS A 131 11.19 -6.09 7.21
CA CYS A 131 11.87 -5.08 6.38
C CYS A 131 13.19 -4.62 7.01
N GLU A 132 13.22 -4.35 8.32
CA GLU A 132 14.45 -3.99 9.04
C GLU A 132 15.49 -5.11 9.00
N ASP A 133 15.06 -6.38 9.11
CA ASP A 133 15.97 -7.51 8.95
C ASP A 133 16.57 -7.60 7.54
N LYS A 134 15.76 -7.47 6.49
CA LYS A 134 16.25 -7.50 5.10
C LYS A 134 17.18 -6.34 4.77
N LYS A 135 16.97 -5.18 5.39
CA LYS A 135 17.82 -4.00 5.19
C LYS A 135 19.24 -4.18 5.71
N LYS A 136 19.48 -5.01 6.75
CA LYS A 136 20.82 -5.23 7.33
C LYS A 136 21.87 -5.68 6.31
N GLY A 137 21.45 -6.35 5.24
CA GLY A 137 22.35 -6.77 4.15
C GLY A 137 22.81 -5.65 3.21
N PHE A 138 22.28 -4.43 3.37
CA PHE A 138 22.52 -3.28 2.50
C PHE A 138 23.14 -2.07 3.22
N VAL A 139 23.38 -2.16 4.53
CA VAL A 139 23.97 -1.11 5.37
C VAL A 139 25.42 -1.44 5.69
#